data_AF-A0A953URU0-F1
#
_entry.id   AF-A0A953URU0-F1
#
_cell.length_a   1.000
_cell.length_b   1.000
_cell.length_c   1.000
_cell.angle_alpha   90.00
_cell.angle_beta   90.00
_cell.angle_gamma   90.00
#
_symmetry.space_group_name_H-M   'P 1'
#
loop_
_entity.id
_entity.type
_entity.pdbx_description
1 polymer ?
#
loop_
_entity_poly.entity_id
_entity_poly.type
_entity_poly.pdbx_seq_one_letter_code
_entity_poly.pdbx_strand_id
1 'polypeptide(L)'
;MSLHKSERQGWAPLLLPDGERSIEVSRDGHIWDGAFAAGIVLPALCHQGRCLTCAGRLEGSGEVDQSDSVTYFPEDREAGFVLLCTGKPRSALRIRTHQANEMRQFRRQKKLPAPYS
;
A
#
# COMPACT_ATOMS: atom_id res chain seq x y z
N MET A 1 -29.40 -9.23 -15.89
CA MET A 1 -28.85 -8.38 -14.81
C MET A 1 -27.37 -8.69 -14.64
N SER A 2 -26.54 -7.65 -14.54
CA SER A 2 -25.15 -7.66 -14.05
C SER A 2 -24.03 -8.04 -15.04
N LEU A 3 -23.56 -7.06 -15.83
CA LEU A 3 -22.28 -7.12 -16.57
C LEU A 3 -21.31 -5.95 -16.26
N HIS A 4 -21.53 -5.17 -15.19
CA HIS A 4 -20.77 -3.91 -14.97
C HIS A 4 -19.84 -3.88 -13.74
N LYS A 5 -19.39 -5.02 -13.19
CA LYS A 5 -18.45 -5.03 -12.04
C LYS A 5 -16.97 -5.10 -12.43
N SER A 6 -16.64 -5.67 -13.59
CA SER A 6 -15.25 -6.05 -13.92
C SER A 6 -14.28 -4.90 -14.19
N GLU A 7 -14.72 -3.70 -14.56
CA GLU A 7 -13.81 -2.61 -14.98
C GLU A 7 -13.33 -1.70 -13.84
N ARG A 8 -13.85 -1.89 -12.61
CA ARG A 8 -13.49 -1.08 -11.43
C ARG A 8 -12.61 -1.81 -10.41
N GLN A 9 -12.13 -3.00 -10.74
CA GLN A 9 -11.40 -3.88 -9.82
C GLN A 9 -9.93 -3.96 -10.24
N GLY A 10 -9.04 -3.55 -9.36
CA GLY A 10 -7.60 -3.76 -9.46
C GLY A 10 -7.21 -5.07 -8.79
N TRP A 11 -6.26 -5.79 -9.38
CA TRP A 11 -5.65 -6.97 -8.77
C TRP A 11 -4.31 -6.57 -8.13
N ALA A 12 -4.07 -7.02 -6.90
CA ALA A 12 -2.83 -6.73 -6.20
C ALA A 12 -2.29 -7.98 -5.48
N PRO A 13 -1.32 -8.71 -6.05
CA PRO A 13 -0.51 -9.67 -5.30
C PRO A 13 0.28 -8.98 -4.18
N LEU A 14 0.12 -9.52 -2.99
CA LEU A 14 0.85 -9.19 -1.78
C LEU A 14 1.90 -10.27 -1.50
N LEU A 15 3.15 -9.85 -1.34
CA LEU A 15 4.20 -10.69 -0.77
C LEU A 15 4.19 -10.47 0.73
N LEU A 16 3.58 -11.43 1.44
CA LEU A 16 3.58 -11.51 2.89
C LEU A 16 4.85 -12.23 3.38
N PRO A 17 5.22 -12.09 4.66
CA PRO A 17 6.36 -12.83 5.23
C PRO A 17 6.20 -14.35 5.14
N ASP A 18 4.97 -14.85 5.11
CA ASP A 18 4.61 -16.27 5.08
C ASP A 18 4.23 -16.80 3.68
N GLY A 19 4.19 -15.92 2.67
CA GLY A 19 3.93 -16.33 1.29
C GLY A 19 3.27 -15.26 0.43
N GLU A 20 3.06 -15.59 -0.85
CA GLU A 20 2.33 -14.73 -1.77
C GLU A 20 0.83 -14.97 -1.69
N ARG A 21 0.05 -13.88 -1.69
CA ARG A 21 -1.42 -13.91 -1.69
C ARG A 21 -1.96 -12.86 -2.63
N SER A 22 -2.97 -13.21 -3.41
CA SER A 22 -3.66 -12.27 -4.31
C SER A 22 -4.93 -11.76 -3.69
N ILE A 23 -5.18 -10.46 -3.85
CA ILE A 23 -6.43 -9.82 -3.43
C ILE A 23 -7.01 -8.97 -4.56
N GLU A 24 -8.32 -8.79 -4.51
CA GLU A 24 -9.06 -7.86 -5.37
C GLU A 24 -9.37 -6.59 -4.59
N VAL A 25 -9.06 -5.43 -5.17
CA VAL A 25 -9.26 -4.13 -4.55
C VAL A 25 -9.94 -3.21 -5.55
N SER A 26 -11.03 -2.55 -5.16
CA SER A 26 -11.66 -1.52 -5.99
C SER A 26 -10.66 -0.39 -6.30
N ARG A 27 -10.73 0.22 -7.49
CA ARG A 27 -9.91 1.40 -7.84
C ARG A 27 -10.11 2.58 -6.88
N ASP A 28 -11.23 2.62 -6.18
CA ASP A 28 -11.55 3.64 -5.18
C ASP A 28 -11.39 3.14 -3.73
N GLY A 29 -11.03 1.86 -3.55
CA GLY A 29 -10.83 1.24 -2.24
C GLY A 29 -9.36 1.24 -1.83
N HIS A 30 -9.11 1.26 -0.52
CA HIS A 30 -7.76 1.16 0.03
C HIS A 30 -7.28 -0.29 0.01
N ILE A 31 -6.00 -0.49 -0.32
CA ILE A 31 -5.38 -1.81 -0.42
C ILE A 31 -5.47 -2.58 0.91
N TRP A 32 -5.30 -1.88 2.04
CA TRP A 32 -5.42 -2.49 3.37
C TRP A 32 -6.83 -3.04 3.63
N ASP A 33 -7.88 -2.31 3.26
CA ASP A 33 -9.27 -2.78 3.43
C ASP A 33 -9.56 -3.99 2.54
N GLY A 34 -9.04 -4.00 1.31
CA GLY A 34 -9.14 -5.16 0.42
C GLY A 34 -8.43 -6.40 0.97
N ALA A 35 -7.25 -6.21 1.58
CA ALA A 35 -6.54 -7.29 2.26
C ALA A 35 -7.34 -7.84 3.45
N PHE A 36 -7.89 -6.93 4.27
CA PHE A 36 -8.70 -7.28 5.42
C PHE A 36 -9.97 -8.05 5.01
N ALA A 37 -10.67 -7.61 3.96
CA ALA A 37 -11.84 -8.31 3.42
C ALA A 37 -11.51 -9.72 2.88
N ALA A 38 -10.27 -9.93 2.42
CA ALA A 38 -9.75 -11.23 1.99
C ALA A 38 -9.21 -12.09 3.16
N GLY A 39 -9.39 -11.66 4.41
CA GLY A 39 -8.92 -12.37 5.60
C GLY A 39 -7.41 -12.25 5.86
N ILE A 40 -6.74 -11.27 5.25
CA ILE A 40 -5.31 -11.00 5.43
C ILE A 40 -5.15 -9.80 6.34
N VAL A 41 -4.55 -10.01 7.51
CA VAL A 41 -4.29 -8.94 8.48
C VAL A 41 -2.94 -8.31 8.18
N LEU A 42 -2.96 -7.08 7.66
CA LEU A 42 -1.75 -6.28 7.44
C LEU A 42 -1.50 -5.32 8.61
N PRO A 43 -0.25 -5.00 8.95
CA PRO A 43 0.05 -4.04 10.00
C PRO A 43 -0.46 -2.64 9.63
N ALA A 44 -1.15 -1.97 10.56
CA ALA A 44 -1.55 -0.57 10.46
C ALA A 44 -1.75 0.00 11.87
N LEU A 45 -1.68 1.33 12.00
CA LEU A 45 -1.91 2.01 13.29
C LEU A 45 -2.77 3.26 13.12
N CYS A 46 -2.31 4.25 12.34
CA CYS A 46 -3.04 5.52 12.23
C CYS A 46 -4.22 5.51 11.24
N HIS A 47 -4.21 4.60 10.24
CA HIS A 47 -5.15 4.57 9.10
C HIS A 47 -5.30 5.90 8.32
N GLN A 48 -4.30 6.78 8.42
CA GLN A 48 -4.33 8.13 7.85
C GLN A 48 -3.13 8.41 6.94
N GLY A 49 -2.30 7.41 6.63
CA GLY A 49 -1.10 7.61 5.81
C GLY A 49 -0.03 8.50 6.46
N ARG A 50 0.19 8.34 7.78
CA ARG A 50 1.19 9.11 8.56
C ARG A 50 2.23 8.22 9.25
N CYS A 51 1.80 7.22 10.03
CA CYS A 51 2.64 6.43 10.95
C CYS A 51 3.64 5.44 10.32
N LEU A 52 3.60 5.24 8.99
CA LEU A 52 4.41 4.28 8.21
C LEU A 52 4.29 2.78 8.59
N THR A 53 3.51 2.43 9.60
CA THR A 53 3.32 1.02 10.03
C THR A 53 2.72 0.14 8.93
N CYS A 54 1.89 0.72 8.07
CA CYS A 54 1.31 0.03 6.91
C CYS A 54 2.18 0.06 5.65
N ALA A 55 3.46 0.43 5.76
CA ALA A 55 4.31 0.54 4.59
C ALA A 55 4.46 -0.80 3.88
N GLY A 56 4.30 -0.76 2.56
CA GLY A 56 4.74 -1.78 1.62
C GLY A 56 5.70 -1.16 0.60
N ARG A 57 6.15 -1.98 -0.35
CA ARG A 57 7.00 -1.54 -1.45
C ARG A 57 6.58 -2.23 -2.74
N LEU A 58 6.50 -1.48 -3.84
CA LEU A 58 6.22 -2.02 -5.16
C LEU A 58 7.41 -2.85 -5.64
N GLU A 59 7.10 -4.03 -6.18
CA GLU A 59 8.03 -4.95 -6.82
C GLU A 59 7.77 -4.90 -8.32
N GLY A 60 8.53 -4.06 -9.03
CA GLY A 60 8.36 -3.81 -10.47
C GLY A 60 7.53 -2.55 -10.76
N SER A 61 6.93 -2.51 -11.95
CA SER A 61 6.09 -1.40 -12.35
C SER A 61 4.72 -1.46 -11.66
N GLY A 62 4.17 -0.28 -11.37
CA GLY A 62 2.84 -0.15 -10.81
C GLY A 62 2.61 1.25 -10.27
N GLU A 63 1.35 1.63 -10.10
CA GLU A 63 0.98 2.93 -9.57
C GLU A 63 -0.08 2.81 -8.46
N VAL A 64 0.22 3.46 -7.34
CA VAL A 64 -0.68 3.61 -6.21
C VAL A 64 -0.97 5.09 -6.01
N ASP A 65 -2.25 5.43 -5.99
CA ASP A 65 -2.70 6.76 -5.61
C ASP A 65 -2.63 6.90 -4.09
N GLN A 66 -1.87 7.90 -3.65
CA GLN A 66 -1.57 8.21 -2.25
C GLN A 66 -2.18 9.56 -1.84
N SER A 67 -3.13 10.10 -2.61
CA SER A 67 -3.78 11.39 -2.35
C SER A 67 -4.49 11.46 -1.00
N ASP A 68 -4.90 10.33 -0.43
CA ASP A 68 -5.56 10.25 0.88
C ASP A 68 -4.55 10.21 2.06
N SER A 69 -3.25 10.13 1.78
CA SER A 69 -2.22 10.09 2.82
C SER A 69 -1.94 11.47 3.38
N VAL A 70 -2.02 11.62 4.71
CA VAL A 70 -1.66 12.86 5.42
C VAL A 70 -0.20 13.25 5.17
N THR A 71 0.71 12.29 5.01
CA THR A 71 2.12 12.59 4.73
C THR A 71 2.78 11.54 3.85
N TYR A 72 2.94 11.87 2.58
CA TYR A 72 3.59 11.04 1.58
C TYR A 72 4.45 11.92 0.64
N PHE A 73 5.72 11.58 0.47
CA PHE A 73 6.70 12.41 -0.24
C PHE A 73 7.03 11.85 -1.63
N PRO A 74 7.47 12.70 -2.58
CA PRO A 74 7.97 12.24 -3.88
C PRO A 74 9.07 11.16 -3.75
N GLU A 75 9.98 11.31 -2.80
CA GLU A 75 11.07 10.36 -2.56
C GLU A 75 10.55 8.97 -2.14
N ASP A 76 9.43 8.90 -1.40
CA ASP A 76 8.80 7.62 -1.07
C ASP A 76 8.33 6.92 -2.35
N ARG A 77 7.67 7.67 -3.24
CA ARG A 77 7.19 7.18 -4.54
C ARG A 77 8.34 6.70 -5.42
N GLU A 78 9.40 7.50 -5.53
CA GLU A 78 10.58 7.18 -6.34
C GLU A 78 11.30 5.93 -5.82
N ALA A 79 11.35 5.73 -4.50
CA ALA A 79 11.90 4.52 -3.89
C ALA A 79 10.96 3.30 -3.95
N GLY A 80 9.73 3.49 -4.45
CA GLY A 80 8.70 2.47 -4.59
C GLY A 80 7.94 2.16 -3.31
N PHE A 81 8.12 2.94 -2.23
CA PHE A 81 7.35 2.74 -0.99
C PHE A 81 5.90 3.16 -1.19
N VAL A 82 4.98 2.47 -0.51
CA VAL A 82 3.55 2.76 -0.54
C VAL A 82 2.97 2.63 0.86
N LEU A 83 2.03 3.49 1.23
CA LEU A 83 1.23 3.36 2.44
C LEU A 83 -0.07 2.65 2.09
N LEU A 84 -0.25 1.43 2.61
CA LEU A 84 -1.35 0.55 2.17
C LEU A 84 -2.71 0.95 2.75
N CYS A 85 -2.73 1.63 3.91
CA CYS A 85 -3.98 2.03 4.57
C CYS A 85 -4.75 3.14 3.84
N THR A 86 -4.08 3.88 2.96
CA THR A 86 -4.63 5.02 2.21
C THR A 86 -4.33 4.90 0.72
N GLY A 87 -3.56 3.89 0.32
CA GLY A 87 -3.17 3.64 -1.06
C GLY A 87 -4.30 2.99 -1.86
N LYS A 88 -4.66 3.59 -2.99
CA LYS A 88 -5.65 3.08 -3.95
C LYS A 88 -4.94 2.59 -5.22
N PRO A 89 -5.26 1.40 -5.76
CA PRO A 89 -4.58 0.87 -6.94
C PRO A 89 -4.97 1.64 -8.20
N ARG A 90 -3.97 2.01 -9.02
CA ARG A 90 -4.18 2.60 -10.35
C ARG A 90 -3.75 1.68 -11.50
N SER A 91 -3.05 0.60 -11.19
CA SER A 91 -2.67 -0.48 -12.10
C SER A 91 -2.73 -1.84 -11.41
N ALA A 92 -2.34 -2.90 -12.11
CA ALA A 92 -1.86 -4.14 -11.48
C ALA A 92 -0.66 -3.83 -10.56
N LEU A 93 -0.62 -4.43 -9.37
CA LEU A 93 0.42 -4.15 -8.37
C LEU A 93 1.00 -5.44 -7.82
N ARG A 94 2.32 -5.50 -7.63
CA ARG A 94 2.95 -6.52 -6.79
C ARG A 94 3.61 -5.81 -5.62
N ILE A 95 3.18 -6.09 -4.40
CA ILE A 95 3.58 -5.32 -3.21
C ILE A 95 4.24 -6.23 -2.19
N ARG A 96 5.49 -5.94 -1.85
CA ARG A 96 6.13 -6.45 -0.64
C ARG A 96 5.55 -5.75 0.57
N THR A 97 4.96 -6.51 1.49
CA THR A 97 4.36 -5.96 2.71
C THR A 97 5.38 -5.89 3.86
N HIS A 98 4.95 -5.38 5.02
CA HIS A 98 5.78 -5.31 6.23
C HIS A 98 7.08 -4.52 6.06
N GLN A 99 7.06 -3.46 5.24
CA GLN A 99 8.24 -2.65 4.91
C GLN A 99 8.39 -1.40 5.81
N ALA A 100 7.80 -1.42 7.00
CA ALA A 100 7.77 -0.27 7.90
C ALA A 100 9.17 0.13 8.39
N ASN A 101 10.04 -0.85 8.67
CA ASN A 101 11.39 -0.57 9.13
C ASN A 101 12.25 0.02 8.00
N GLU A 102 12.12 -0.56 6.81
CA GLU A 102 12.82 -0.17 5.58
C GLU A 102 12.42 1.26 5.18
N MET A 103 11.12 1.58 5.17
CA MET A 103 10.64 2.92 4.85
C MET A 103 11.11 3.96 5.88
N ARG A 104 11.11 3.62 7.17
CA ARG A 104 11.62 4.51 8.23
C ARG A 104 13.11 4.77 8.06
N GLN A 105 13.90 3.74 7.80
CA GLN A 105 15.34 3.90 7.56
C GLN A 105 15.61 4.75 6.32
N PHE A 106 14.88 4.49 5.23
CA PHE A 106 14.96 5.29 4.00
C PHE A 106 14.63 6.77 4.27
N ARG A 107 13.50 7.06 4.91
CA ARG A 107 13.12 8.45 5.22
C ARG A 107 14.17 9.13 6.11
N ARG A 108 14.73 8.45 7.11
CA ARG A 108 15.83 9.00 7.93
C ARG A 108 17.06 9.36 7.09
N GLN A 109 17.46 8.52 6.13
CA GLN A 109 18.57 8.81 5.23
C GLN A 109 18.29 10.02 4.33
N LYS A 110 17.04 10.20 3.92
CA LYS A 110 16.56 11.36 3.15
C LYS A 110 16.26 12.60 4.01
N LYS A 111 16.45 12.51 5.33
CA LYS A 111 16.09 13.56 6.32
C LYS A 111 14.59 13.93 6.30
N LEU A 112 13.73 12.97 5.97
CA LEU A 112 12.28 13.09 5.99
C LEU A 112 11.69 12.60 7.32
N PRO A 113 10.49 13.09 7.73
CA PRO A 113 9.79 12.59 8.91
C PRO A 113 9.50 11.09 8.87
N ALA A 114 9.95 10.36 9.91
CA ALA A 114 9.77 8.92 10.05
C ALA A 114 9.04 8.56 11.37
N PRO A 115 7.78 9.01 11.56
CA PRO A 115 7.04 8.79 12.80
C PRO A 115 6.61 7.33 12.94
N TYR A 116 6.41 6.87 14.17
CA TYR A 116 5.75 5.58 14.47
C TYR A 116 4.21 5.71 14.61
N SER A 117 3.69 6.95 14.61
CA SER A 117 2.29 7.31 14.89
C SER A 117 1.82 8.51 14.06
#